data_AF-A0A6N7V4I7-F1
#
_entry.id   AF-A0A6N7V4I7-F1
#
_cell.length_a   1.000
_cell.length_b   1.000
_cell.length_c   1.000
_cell.angle_alpha   90.00
_cell.angle_beta   90.00
_cell.angle_gamma   90.00
#
_symmetry.space_group_name_H-M   'P 1'
#
loop_
_entity.id
_entity.type
_entity.pdbx_description
1 polymer ?
#
loop_
_entity_poly.entity_id
_entity_poly.type
_entity_poly.pdbx_seq_one_letter_code
_entity_poly.pdbx_strand_id
1 'polypeptide(L)'
;MHKPRWLRVFSRLNVFALLGDQFRYLTDLSTNRPEWIIRGLVVLLAPAAFTLSLVFHVQMQTVGDLVGALGLLAGVFISAFALVFSIRINLSAKPSKVLERRTARLIDESALTLLAAGLLSGIDAIWLAGVSASIPAEGYVVSEFATAVTVGLSSLVVLYFLLSIRRLHKLYTDTFVPFWRVQTVVEGSATRQETKDARGQAAEIDARRNS
;
A
#
# COMPACT_ATOMS: atom_id res chain seq x y z
N MET A 1 -36.13 -6.18 15.38
CA MET A 1 -35.30 -7.28 14.84
C MET A 1 -33.82 -6.99 15.10
N HIS A 2 -33.24 -7.62 16.11
CA HIS A 2 -31.80 -7.49 16.44
C HIS A 2 -30.96 -8.38 15.51
N LYS A 3 -30.17 -7.78 14.61
CA LYS A 3 -29.19 -8.52 13.81
C LYS A 3 -28.08 -9.10 14.72
N PRO A 4 -27.76 -10.39 14.62
CA PRO A 4 -26.80 -11.05 15.51
C PRO A 4 -25.39 -10.47 15.38
N ARG A 5 -24.70 -10.28 16.52
CA ARG A 5 -23.37 -9.64 16.63
C ARG A 5 -22.26 -10.35 15.83
N TRP A 6 -22.42 -11.63 15.51
CA TRP A 6 -21.41 -12.41 14.78
C TRP A 6 -21.28 -12.00 13.30
N LEU A 7 -22.38 -11.58 12.65
CA LEU A 7 -22.35 -11.02 11.29
C LEU A 7 -21.52 -9.73 11.19
N ARG A 8 -21.35 -8.98 12.30
CA ARG A 8 -20.49 -7.79 12.33
C ARG A 8 -19.00 -8.12 12.33
N VAL A 9 -18.60 -9.29 12.82
CA VAL A 9 -17.19 -9.73 12.80
C VAL A 9 -16.81 -10.17 11.38
N PHE A 10 -17.68 -10.93 10.70
CA PHE A 10 -17.49 -11.28 9.29
C PHE A 10 -17.53 -10.06 8.37
N SER A 11 -18.30 -9.03 8.70
CA SER A 11 -18.27 -7.75 7.97
C SER A 11 -16.92 -7.04 8.05
N ARG A 12 -16.12 -7.24 9.12
CA ARG A 12 -14.79 -6.63 9.28
C ARG A 12 -13.67 -7.44 8.61
N LEU A 13 -13.89 -8.73 8.38
CA LEU A 13 -12.99 -9.65 7.67
C LEU A 13 -13.40 -9.87 6.21
N ASN A 14 -14.42 -9.17 5.73
CA ASN A 14 -14.89 -9.33 4.36
C ASN A 14 -13.83 -8.76 3.41
N VAL A 15 -13.05 -9.64 2.77
CA VAL A 15 -12.03 -9.29 1.77
C VAL A 15 -12.62 -8.43 0.66
N PHE A 16 -13.90 -8.66 0.31
CA PHE A 16 -14.64 -7.85 -0.65
C PHE A 16 -15.00 -6.46 -0.10
N ALA A 17 -15.21 -6.32 1.21
CA ALA A 17 -15.37 -5.00 1.83
C ALA A 17 -14.03 -4.25 1.86
N LEU A 18 -12.90 -4.94 2.06
CA LEU A 18 -11.55 -4.35 1.94
C LEU A 18 -11.25 -3.88 0.51
N LEU A 19 -11.53 -4.71 -0.49
CA LEU A 19 -11.40 -4.34 -1.92
C LEU A 19 -12.36 -3.20 -2.30
N GLY A 20 -13.61 -3.24 -1.82
CA GLY A 20 -14.60 -2.18 -2.03
C GLY A 20 -14.25 -0.86 -1.33
N ASP A 21 -13.66 -0.91 -0.15
CA ASP A 21 -13.18 0.28 0.56
C ASP A 21 -11.97 0.88 -0.18
N GLN A 22 -11.11 0.03 -0.75
CA GLN A 22 -10.01 0.48 -1.60
C GLN A 22 -10.50 1.28 -2.83
N PHE A 23 -11.60 0.86 -3.45
CA PHE A 23 -12.25 1.63 -4.53
C PHE A 23 -12.71 3.03 -4.07
N ARG A 24 -13.17 3.12 -2.81
CA ARG A 24 -13.58 4.39 -2.21
C ARG A 24 -12.39 5.32 -1.96
N TYR A 25 -11.21 4.77 -1.67
CA TYR A 25 -9.95 5.50 -1.41
C TYR A 25 -9.04 5.68 -2.65
N LEU A 26 -9.50 5.37 -3.86
CA LEU A 26 -8.87 5.81 -5.12
C LEU A 26 -9.28 7.27 -5.43
N THR A 27 -8.76 8.20 -4.65
CA THR A 27 -9.00 9.65 -4.77
C THR A 27 -7.65 10.36 -4.93
N ASP A 28 -7.54 11.27 -5.89
CA ASP A 28 -6.30 12.02 -6.16
C ASP A 28 -5.98 12.92 -4.95
N LEU A 29 -4.81 12.72 -4.35
CA LEU A 29 -4.34 13.48 -3.18
C LEU A 29 -3.97 14.94 -3.47
N SER A 30 -3.87 15.32 -4.74
CA SER A 30 -3.61 16.70 -5.14
C SER A 30 -4.89 17.54 -5.21
N THR A 31 -5.99 16.94 -5.65
CA THR A 31 -7.26 17.64 -5.97
C THR A 31 -8.45 17.16 -5.14
N ASN A 32 -8.28 16.11 -4.32
CA ASN A 32 -9.34 15.47 -3.54
C ASN A 32 -10.53 14.98 -4.40
N ARG A 33 -10.30 14.76 -5.71
CA ARG A 33 -11.29 14.30 -6.68
C ARG A 33 -11.15 12.79 -6.92
N PRO A 34 -12.26 12.07 -7.14
CA PRO A 34 -12.20 10.65 -7.52
C PRO A 34 -11.47 10.50 -8.86
N GLU A 35 -10.40 9.69 -8.89
CA GLU A 35 -9.72 9.35 -10.15
C GLU A 35 -10.57 8.32 -10.89
N TRP A 36 -11.59 8.81 -11.59
CA TRP A 36 -12.50 7.99 -12.41
C TRP A 36 -11.73 7.12 -13.41
N ILE A 37 -10.58 7.59 -13.91
CA ILE A 37 -9.71 6.84 -14.82
C ILE A 37 -9.12 5.61 -14.13
N ILE A 38 -8.55 5.75 -12.93
CA ILE A 38 -7.96 4.61 -12.21
C ILE A 38 -9.05 3.65 -11.77
N ARG A 39 -10.22 4.15 -11.34
CA ARG A 39 -11.37 3.28 -11.01
C ARG A 39 -11.86 2.50 -12.22
N GLY A 40 -12.01 3.18 -13.36
CA GLY A 40 -12.36 2.54 -14.62
C GLY A 40 -11.33 1.49 -15.02
N LEU A 41 -10.04 1.80 -14.90
CA LEU A 41 -8.96 0.86 -15.18
C LEU A 41 -9.02 -0.38 -14.27
N VAL A 42 -9.17 -0.22 -12.95
CA VAL A 42 -9.25 -1.38 -12.03
C VAL A 42 -10.48 -2.25 -12.31
N VAL A 43 -11.64 -1.64 -12.61
CA VAL A 43 -12.87 -2.39 -12.91
C VAL A 43 -12.79 -3.08 -14.27
N LEU A 44 -12.22 -2.43 -15.28
CA LEU A 44 -12.24 -2.93 -16.65
C LEU A 44 -11.05 -3.84 -16.98
N LEU A 45 -9.91 -3.72 -16.29
CA LEU A 45 -8.70 -4.46 -16.64
C LEU A 45 -8.90 -5.97 -16.50
N ALA A 46 -9.45 -6.44 -15.37
CA ALA A 46 -9.67 -7.88 -15.16
C ALA A 46 -10.66 -8.48 -16.18
N PRO A 47 -11.86 -7.91 -16.38
CA PRO A 47 -12.78 -8.38 -17.41
C PRO A 47 -12.19 -8.30 -18.81
N ALA A 48 -11.45 -7.24 -19.15
CA ALA A 48 -10.82 -7.10 -20.45
C ALA A 48 -9.72 -8.14 -20.67
N ALA A 49 -8.86 -8.39 -19.67
CA ALA A 49 -7.83 -9.41 -19.75
C ALA A 49 -8.44 -10.83 -19.84
N PHE A 50 -9.52 -11.08 -19.10
CA PHE A 50 -10.28 -12.32 -19.16
C PHE A 50 -10.89 -12.56 -20.54
N THR A 51 -11.61 -11.58 -21.10
CA THR A 51 -12.23 -11.71 -22.42
C THR A 51 -11.18 -11.83 -23.53
N LEU A 52 -10.08 -11.08 -23.43
CA LEU A 52 -8.97 -11.18 -24.36
C LEU A 52 -8.35 -12.58 -24.34
N SER A 53 -8.13 -13.14 -23.14
CA SER A 53 -7.59 -14.50 -22.98
C SER A 53 -8.49 -15.56 -23.62
N LEU A 54 -9.82 -15.42 -23.52
CA LEU A 54 -10.77 -16.34 -24.16
C LEU A 54 -10.79 -16.19 -25.68
N VAL A 55 -10.73 -14.96 -26.20
CA VAL A 55 -10.73 -14.70 -27.65
C VAL A 55 -9.48 -15.27 -28.34
N PHE A 56 -8.34 -15.23 -27.66
CA PHE A 56 -7.08 -15.77 -28.18
C PHE A 56 -6.82 -17.25 -27.83
N HIS A 57 -7.75 -17.92 -27.15
CA HIS A 57 -7.60 -19.31 -26.70
C HIS A 57 -6.27 -19.57 -25.98
N VAL A 58 -5.87 -18.64 -25.10
CA VAL A 58 -4.61 -18.76 -24.36
C VAL A 58 -4.73 -19.90 -23.35
N GLN A 59 -3.73 -20.77 -23.33
CA GLN A 59 -3.65 -21.91 -22.43
C GLN A 59 -2.30 -21.89 -21.69
N MET A 60 -2.34 -22.13 -20.38
CA MET A 60 -1.13 -22.28 -19.57
C MET A 60 -0.57 -23.71 -19.71
N GLN A 61 0.74 -23.80 -19.92
CA GLN A 61 1.47 -25.08 -19.97
C GLN A 61 2.01 -25.49 -18.60
N THR A 62 2.30 -24.53 -17.72
CA THR A 62 2.81 -24.79 -16.37
C THR A 62 2.08 -23.93 -15.34
N VAL A 63 1.63 -24.56 -14.25
CA VAL A 63 0.91 -23.91 -13.14
C VAL A 63 1.82 -23.70 -11.94
N GLY A 64 2.74 -24.65 -11.70
CA GLY A 64 3.57 -24.70 -10.49
C GLY A 64 4.43 -23.45 -10.28
N ASP A 65 5.11 -22.99 -11.33
CA ASP A 65 5.97 -21.80 -11.26
C ASP A 65 5.18 -20.53 -10.92
N LEU A 66 3.97 -20.42 -11.47
CA LEU A 66 3.11 -19.27 -11.25
C LEU A 66 2.53 -19.25 -9.84
N VAL A 67 2.14 -20.42 -9.30
CA VAL A 67 1.72 -20.56 -7.88
C VAL A 67 2.84 -20.12 -6.95
N GLY A 68 4.07 -20.59 -7.18
CA GLY A 68 5.23 -20.21 -6.38
C GLY A 68 5.50 -18.70 -6.43
N ALA A 69 5.50 -18.11 -7.62
CA ALA A 69 5.72 -16.68 -7.82
C ALA A 69 4.65 -15.82 -7.13
N LEU A 70 3.36 -16.18 -7.26
CA LEU A 70 2.26 -15.45 -6.62
C LEU A 70 2.26 -15.62 -5.10
N GLY A 71 2.67 -16.78 -4.59
CA GLY A 71 2.87 -17.00 -3.16
C GLY A 71 3.97 -16.09 -2.58
N LEU A 72 5.10 -15.99 -3.30
CA LEU A 72 6.19 -15.07 -2.91
C LEU A 72 5.75 -13.61 -2.97
N LEU A 73 5.05 -13.19 -4.03
CA LEU A 73 4.50 -11.85 -4.14
C LEU A 73 3.55 -11.52 -2.99
N ALA A 74 2.65 -12.45 -2.63
CA ALA A 74 1.77 -12.28 -1.49
C ALA A 74 2.55 -12.03 -0.19
N GLY A 75 3.59 -12.83 0.07
CA GLY A 75 4.48 -12.66 1.21
C GLY A 75 5.18 -11.30 1.23
N VAL A 76 5.71 -10.84 0.09
CA VAL A 76 6.37 -9.53 -0.05
C VAL A 76 5.39 -8.40 0.25
N PHE A 77 4.16 -8.45 -0.27
CA PHE A 77 3.15 -7.44 0.00
C PHE A 77 2.73 -7.38 1.47
N ILE A 78 2.55 -8.54 2.11
CA ILE A 78 2.21 -8.62 3.54
C ILE A 78 3.37 -8.07 4.39
N SER A 79 4.61 -8.38 4.03
CA SER A 79 5.80 -7.83 4.70
C SER A 79 5.89 -6.31 4.55
N ALA A 80 5.70 -5.79 3.33
CA ALA A 80 5.67 -4.36 3.06
C ALA A 80 4.53 -3.66 3.83
N PHE A 81 3.35 -4.27 3.92
CA PHE A 81 2.26 -3.79 4.75
C PHE A 81 2.66 -3.67 6.22
N ALA A 82 3.31 -4.70 6.79
CA ALA A 82 3.76 -4.69 8.18
C ALA A 82 4.78 -3.56 8.45
N LEU A 83 5.68 -3.28 7.49
CA LEU A 83 6.62 -2.16 7.57
C LEU A 83 5.90 -0.81 7.57
N VAL A 84 4.95 -0.59 6.64
CA VAL A 84 4.16 0.65 6.58
C VAL A 84 3.34 0.84 7.86
N PHE A 85 2.78 -0.25 8.41
CA PHE A 85 2.06 -0.21 9.66
C PHE A 85 2.97 0.11 10.86
N SER A 86 4.19 -0.42 10.89
CA SER A 86 5.19 -0.08 11.91
C SER A 86 5.57 1.41 11.86
N ILE A 87 5.76 1.96 10.66
CA ILE A 87 6.00 3.40 10.44
C ILE A 87 4.85 4.24 11.01
N ARG A 88 3.60 3.81 10.79
CA ARG A 88 2.42 4.48 11.35
C ARG A 88 2.46 4.57 12.88
N ILE A 89 2.76 3.44 13.54
CA ILE A 89 2.85 3.38 15.01
C ILE A 89 3.94 4.32 15.51
N ASN A 90 5.13 4.27 14.89
CA ASN A 90 6.25 5.12 15.27
C ASN A 90 5.97 6.62 15.08
N LEU A 91 5.25 7.00 14.02
CA LEU A 91 4.83 8.39 13.78
C LEU A 91 3.77 8.86 14.78
N SER A 92 2.81 7.99 15.13
CA SER A 92 1.78 8.32 16.13
C SER A 92 2.35 8.59 17.53
N ALA A 93 3.56 8.09 17.82
CA ALA A 93 4.27 8.34 19.08
C ALA A 93 4.98 9.72 19.13
N LYS A 94 5.13 10.44 18.01
CA LYS A 94 5.81 11.75 17.94
C LYS A 94 4.86 12.86 17.45
N PRO A 95 4.28 13.67 18.34
CA PRO A 95 3.21 14.61 17.99
C PRO A 95 3.74 15.84 17.22
N SER A 96 3.39 15.97 15.92
CA SER A 96 3.53 17.24 15.18
C SER A 96 2.24 17.55 14.41
N LYS A 97 1.42 18.46 14.97
CA LYS A 97 -0.04 18.58 14.75
C LYS A 97 -0.55 18.85 13.32
N VAL A 98 0.30 19.19 12.33
CA VAL A 98 -0.16 19.68 11.01
C VAL A 98 0.32 18.82 9.83
N LEU A 99 1.51 18.22 9.90
CA LEU A 99 1.95 17.21 8.91
C LEU A 99 1.23 15.86 9.08
N GLU A 100 0.72 15.60 10.28
CA GLU A 100 0.22 14.29 10.72
C GLU A 100 -1.00 13.79 9.94
N ARG A 101 -1.97 14.64 9.59
CA ARG A 101 -3.23 14.18 8.96
C ARG A 101 -3.06 13.70 7.52
N ARG A 102 -2.24 14.40 6.72
CA ARG A 102 -2.02 14.02 5.31
C ARG A 102 -1.13 12.78 5.22
N THR A 103 -0.05 12.75 5.99
CA THR A 103 0.87 11.61 6.03
C THR A 103 0.22 10.37 6.63
N ALA A 104 -0.56 10.50 7.72
CA ALA A 104 -1.29 9.35 8.29
C ALA A 104 -2.29 8.76 7.30
N ARG A 105 -3.01 9.61 6.54
CA ARG A 105 -3.94 9.14 5.50
C ARG A 105 -3.21 8.44 4.35
N LEU A 106 -2.07 8.98 3.90
CA LEU A 106 -1.23 8.34 2.88
C LEU A 106 -0.70 6.98 3.32
N ILE A 107 -0.30 6.86 4.59
CA ILE A 107 0.16 5.61 5.20
C ILE A 107 -0.97 4.59 5.22
N ASP A 108 -2.16 4.97 5.70
CA ASP A 108 -3.33 4.08 5.76
C ASP A 108 -3.75 3.63 4.36
N GLU A 109 -3.79 4.55 3.40
CA GLU A 109 -4.14 4.26 2.02
C GLU A 109 -3.10 3.37 1.30
N SER A 110 -1.82 3.50 1.63
CA SER A 110 -0.74 2.65 1.09
C SER A 110 -0.74 1.27 1.75
N ALA A 111 -1.00 1.21 3.06
CA ALA A 111 -1.15 -0.03 3.79
C ALA A 111 -2.33 -0.85 3.25
N LEU A 112 -3.48 -0.22 3.02
CA LEU A 112 -4.64 -0.87 2.42
C LEU A 112 -4.36 -1.39 1.02
N THR A 113 -3.58 -0.67 0.19
CA THR A 113 -3.25 -1.16 -1.15
C THR A 113 -2.29 -2.34 -1.14
N LEU A 114 -1.29 -2.33 -0.27
CA LEU A 114 -0.38 -3.45 -0.10
C LEU A 114 -1.12 -4.68 0.43
N LEU A 115 -2.01 -4.50 1.41
CA LEU A 115 -2.82 -5.58 1.95
C LEU A 115 -3.75 -6.17 0.87
N ALA A 116 -4.42 -5.34 0.08
CA ALA A 116 -5.26 -5.79 -1.02
C ALA A 116 -4.46 -6.54 -2.10
N ALA A 117 -3.28 -6.04 -2.48
CA ALA A 117 -2.39 -6.70 -3.42
C ALA A 117 -1.95 -8.08 -2.90
N GLY A 118 -1.55 -8.16 -1.63
CA GLY A 118 -1.13 -9.40 -0.99
C GLY A 118 -2.26 -10.43 -0.89
N LEU A 119 -3.45 -10.00 -0.47
CA LEU A 119 -4.63 -10.88 -0.41
C LEU A 119 -5.04 -11.38 -1.80
N LEU A 120 -5.04 -10.50 -2.80
CA LEU A 120 -5.40 -10.88 -4.16
C LEU A 120 -4.39 -11.87 -4.77
N SER A 121 -3.09 -11.62 -4.57
CA SER A 121 -2.01 -12.54 -4.98
C SER A 121 -2.13 -13.90 -4.28
N GLY A 122 -2.49 -13.90 -2.99
CA GLY A 122 -2.76 -15.13 -2.24
C GLY A 122 -3.99 -15.89 -2.74
N ILE A 123 -5.07 -15.18 -3.08
CA ILE A 123 -6.28 -15.79 -3.66
C ILE A 123 -5.97 -16.39 -5.03
N ASP A 124 -5.22 -15.69 -5.89
CA ASP A 124 -4.81 -16.20 -7.20
C ASP A 124 -3.92 -17.45 -7.07
N ALA A 125 -2.98 -17.44 -6.11
CA ALA A 125 -2.15 -18.60 -5.80
C ALA A 125 -2.98 -19.80 -5.30
N ILE A 126 -3.97 -19.58 -4.42
CA ILE A 126 -4.87 -20.64 -3.92
C ILE A 126 -5.74 -21.19 -5.05
N TRP A 127 -6.26 -20.31 -5.90
CA TRP A 127 -7.03 -20.68 -7.08
C TRP A 127 -6.20 -21.58 -8.01
N LEU A 128 -4.99 -21.14 -8.37
CA LEU A 128 -4.08 -21.91 -9.23
C LEU A 128 -3.63 -23.23 -8.57
N ALA A 129 -3.43 -23.28 -7.26
CA ALA A 129 -3.13 -24.52 -6.56
C ALA A 129 -4.31 -25.51 -6.67
N GLY A 130 -5.54 -25.02 -6.55
CA GLY A 130 -6.75 -25.82 -6.77
C GLY A 130 -6.89 -26.32 -8.21
N VAL A 131 -6.60 -25.46 -9.18
CA VAL A 131 -6.55 -25.83 -10.61
C VAL A 131 -5.45 -26.87 -10.86
N SER A 132 -4.26 -26.70 -10.27
CA SER A 132 -3.17 -27.66 -10.41
C SER A 132 -3.53 -29.04 -9.86
N ALA A 133 -4.32 -29.09 -8.79
CA ALA A 133 -4.77 -30.35 -8.19
C ALA A 133 -5.87 -31.06 -9.00
N SER A 134 -6.58 -30.34 -9.88
CA SER A 134 -7.66 -30.90 -10.70
C SER A 134 -7.22 -31.35 -12.09
N ILE A 135 -5.99 -31.06 -12.50
CA ILE A 135 -5.45 -31.46 -13.81
C ILE A 135 -5.03 -32.95 -13.77
N PRO A 136 -5.57 -33.80 -14.65
CA PRO A 136 -5.17 -35.19 -14.74
C PRO A 136 -3.72 -35.31 -15.24
N ALA A 137 -2.98 -36.29 -14.70
CA ALA A 137 -1.54 -36.48 -14.97
C ALA A 137 -1.18 -36.70 -16.45
N GLU A 138 -2.17 -37.01 -17.30
CA GLU A 138 -2.00 -37.35 -18.71
C GLU A 138 -2.16 -36.15 -19.66
N GLY A 139 -2.53 -34.96 -19.15
CA GLY A 139 -2.69 -33.76 -19.96
C GLY A 139 -2.22 -32.51 -19.23
N TYR A 140 -1.01 -32.04 -19.52
CA TYR A 140 -0.39 -30.84 -18.91
C TYR A 140 -1.07 -29.51 -19.29
N VAL A 141 -2.16 -29.53 -20.03
CA VAL A 141 -2.79 -28.33 -20.58
C VAL A 141 -3.92 -27.88 -19.67
N VAL A 142 -3.78 -26.69 -19.10
CA VAL A 142 -4.81 -26.05 -18.28
C VAL A 142 -5.99 -25.66 -19.17
N SER A 143 -7.23 -25.79 -18.66
CA SER A 143 -8.41 -25.34 -19.39
C SER A 143 -8.34 -23.85 -19.75
N GLU A 144 -8.87 -23.47 -20.91
CA GLU A 144 -8.91 -22.07 -21.37
C GLU A 144 -9.62 -21.17 -20.36
N PHE A 145 -10.67 -21.68 -19.74
CA PHE A 145 -11.40 -20.96 -18.71
C PHE A 145 -10.54 -20.69 -17.47
N ALA A 146 -9.85 -21.73 -16.94
CA ALA A 146 -8.99 -21.55 -15.78
C ALA A 146 -7.82 -20.60 -16.08
N THR A 147 -7.25 -20.70 -17.27
CA THR A 147 -6.21 -19.78 -17.76
C THR A 147 -6.74 -18.34 -17.82
N ALA A 148 -7.94 -18.12 -18.38
CA ALA A 148 -8.53 -16.80 -18.48
C ALA A 148 -8.82 -16.17 -17.10
N VAL A 149 -9.30 -16.96 -16.13
CA VAL A 149 -9.51 -16.51 -14.75
C VAL A 149 -8.18 -16.05 -14.15
N THR A 150 -7.13 -16.85 -14.29
CA THR A 150 -5.79 -16.50 -13.77
C THR A 150 -5.23 -15.26 -14.45
N VAL A 151 -5.33 -15.14 -15.77
CA VAL A 151 -4.89 -13.92 -16.49
C VAL A 151 -5.64 -12.69 -15.98
N GLY A 152 -6.95 -12.80 -15.75
CA GLY A 152 -7.76 -11.75 -15.15
C GLY A 152 -7.27 -11.35 -13.75
N LEU A 153 -7.08 -12.33 -12.86
CA LEU A 153 -6.61 -12.10 -11.49
C LEU A 153 -5.17 -11.54 -11.45
N SER A 154 -4.25 -12.15 -12.18
CA SER A 154 -2.86 -11.73 -12.27
C SER A 154 -2.73 -10.31 -12.85
N SER A 155 -3.58 -9.92 -13.81
CA SER A 155 -3.60 -8.54 -14.32
C SER A 155 -3.96 -7.52 -13.23
N LEU A 156 -4.88 -7.86 -12.34
CA LEU A 156 -5.22 -7.03 -11.18
C LEU A 156 -4.08 -6.99 -10.16
N VAL A 157 -3.40 -8.11 -9.91
CA VAL A 157 -2.22 -8.15 -9.03
C VAL A 157 -1.14 -7.19 -9.55
N VAL A 158 -0.84 -7.22 -10.86
CA VAL A 158 0.10 -6.29 -11.50
C VAL A 158 -0.36 -4.84 -11.35
N LEU A 159 -1.64 -4.56 -11.56
CA LEU A 159 -2.17 -3.21 -11.38
C LEU A 159 -2.00 -2.72 -9.94
N TYR A 160 -2.34 -3.56 -8.96
CA TYR A 160 -2.17 -3.23 -7.55
C TYR A 160 -0.70 -3.10 -7.13
N PHE A 161 0.21 -3.86 -7.75
CA PHE A 161 1.64 -3.69 -7.58
C PHE A 161 2.10 -2.29 -8.03
N LEU A 162 1.72 -1.88 -9.25
CA LEU A 162 2.06 -0.56 -9.80
C LEU A 162 1.47 0.58 -8.95
N LEU A 163 0.21 0.43 -8.52
CA LEU A 163 -0.43 1.39 -7.61
C LEU A 163 0.30 1.48 -6.27
N SER A 164 0.73 0.34 -5.72
CA SER A 164 1.48 0.29 -4.46
C SER A 164 2.85 0.96 -4.59
N ILE A 165 3.58 0.74 -5.69
CA ILE A 165 4.86 1.44 -5.96
C ILE A 165 4.65 2.95 -6.01
N ARG A 166 3.66 3.41 -6.79
CA ARG A 166 3.37 4.85 -6.94
C ARG A 166 3.01 5.49 -5.60
N ARG A 167 2.22 4.81 -4.77
CA ARG A 167 1.81 5.30 -3.45
C ARG A 167 2.96 5.29 -2.45
N LEU A 168 3.76 4.22 -2.42
CA LEU A 168 4.93 4.11 -1.57
C LEU A 168 5.98 5.18 -1.92
N HIS A 169 6.17 5.47 -3.21
CA HIS A 169 7.04 6.55 -3.66
C HIS A 169 6.55 7.92 -3.17
N LYS A 170 5.26 8.22 -3.30
CA LYS A 170 4.68 9.46 -2.73
C LYS A 170 4.84 9.52 -1.21
N LEU A 171 4.63 8.40 -0.52
CA LEU A 171 4.82 8.32 0.93
C LEU A 171 6.28 8.60 1.31
N TYR A 172 7.24 8.07 0.55
CA TYR A 172 8.66 8.32 0.75
C TYR A 172 8.99 9.80 0.56
N THR A 173 8.56 10.42 -0.54
CA THR A 173 8.83 11.84 -0.81
C THR A 173 8.16 12.79 0.20
N ASP A 174 6.98 12.44 0.72
CA ASP A 174 6.26 13.26 1.69
C ASP A 174 6.76 13.06 3.14
N THR A 175 7.22 11.87 3.50
CA THR A 175 7.70 11.55 4.87
C THR A 175 9.14 11.98 5.07
N PHE A 176 10.00 11.76 4.08
CA PHE A 176 11.39 12.19 4.14
C PHE A 176 11.51 13.58 3.54
N VAL A 177 11.44 14.60 4.40
CA VAL A 177 11.87 15.95 4.02
C VAL A 177 13.28 15.83 3.45
N PRO A 178 13.59 16.39 2.26
CA PRO A 178 14.90 16.27 1.65
C PRO A 178 15.98 16.60 2.68
N PHE A 179 16.97 15.72 2.81
CA PHE A 179 18.04 15.76 3.83
C PHE A 179 18.69 17.14 3.99
N TRP A 180 18.72 17.94 2.92
CA TRP A 180 19.15 19.35 2.93
C TRP A 180 18.40 20.24 3.94
N ARG A 181 17.09 20.01 4.20
CA ARG A 181 16.33 20.77 5.21
C ARG A 181 16.60 20.30 6.63
N VAL A 182 17.02 19.06 6.85
CA VAL A 182 17.39 18.57 8.19
C VAL A 182 18.66 19.28 8.66
N GLN A 183 19.63 19.51 7.77
CA GLN A 183 20.80 20.35 8.06
C GLN A 183 20.39 21.75 8.52
N THR A 184 19.47 22.41 7.82
CA THR A 184 19.04 23.77 8.21
C THR A 184 18.33 23.86 9.57
N VAL A 185 17.67 22.78 10.01
CA VAL A 185 17.01 22.73 11.33
C VAL A 185 18.04 22.45 12.43
N VAL A 186 19.04 21.60 12.18
CA VAL A 186 20.13 21.31 13.13
C VAL A 186 21.08 22.51 13.25
N GLU A 187 21.47 23.11 12.13
CA GLU A 187 22.28 24.33 12.10
C GLU A 187 21.54 25.50 12.73
N GLY A 188 20.26 25.73 12.36
CA GLY A 188 19.46 26.82 12.90
C GLY A 188 19.11 26.69 14.39
N SER A 189 19.11 25.47 14.96
CA SER A 189 18.96 25.27 16.41
C SER A 189 20.28 25.47 17.16
N ALA A 190 21.41 25.08 16.57
CA ALA A 190 22.75 25.40 17.10
C ALA A 190 23.00 26.92 17.16
N THR A 191 22.70 27.66 16.08
CA THR A 191 22.89 29.13 16.07
C THR A 191 21.99 29.84 17.08
N ARG A 192 20.76 29.35 17.27
CA ARG A 192 19.79 29.98 18.19
C ARG A 192 20.13 29.72 19.66
N GLN A 193 20.82 28.62 19.96
CA GLN A 193 21.29 28.28 21.28
C GLN A 193 22.55 29.10 21.63
N GLU A 194 23.51 29.20 20.71
CA GLU A 194 24.69 30.08 20.87
C GLU A 194 24.29 31.55 21.08
N THR A 195 23.30 32.07 20.35
CA THR A 195 22.85 33.46 20.50
C THR A 195 22.16 33.71 21.86
N LYS A 196 21.50 32.70 22.43
CA LYS A 196 20.86 32.79 23.76
C LYS A 196 21.90 32.78 24.86
N ASP A 197 22.89 31.92 24.74
CA ASP A 197 23.97 31.78 25.73
C ASP A 197 24.88 33.02 25.73
N ALA A 198 25.17 33.59 24.56
CA ALA A 198 25.92 34.85 24.42
C ALA A 198 25.17 36.05 25.05
N ARG A 199 23.85 36.14 24.88
CA ARG A 199 23.03 37.19 25.53
C ARG A 199 22.93 37.00 27.04
N GLY A 200 22.87 35.76 27.51
CA GLY A 200 22.88 35.45 28.95
C GLY A 200 24.19 35.87 29.61
N GLN A 201 25.32 35.56 28.99
CA GLN A 201 26.65 35.95 29.51
C GLN A 201 26.89 37.47 29.47
N ALA A 202 26.46 38.15 28.41
CA ALA A 202 26.56 39.62 28.34
C ALA A 202 25.76 40.31 29.45
N ALA A 203 24.55 39.84 29.74
CA ALA A 203 23.71 40.37 30.81
C ALA A 203 24.31 40.12 32.21
N GLU A 204 24.98 38.97 32.41
CA GLU A 204 25.65 38.66 33.67
C GLU A 204 26.92 39.51 33.90
N ILE A 205 27.66 39.82 32.83
CA ILE A 205 28.84 40.71 32.90
C ILE A 205 28.42 42.15 33.21
N ASP A 206 27.36 42.65 32.59
CA ASP A 206 26.83 44.00 32.88
C ASP A 206 26.27 44.12 34.30
N ALA A 207 25.65 43.05 34.83
CA ALA A 207 25.16 43.02 36.21
C ALA A 207 26.30 43.11 37.24
N ARG A 208 27.46 42.48 36.97
CA ARG A 208 28.66 42.56 37.84
C ARG A 208 29.39 43.89 37.76
N ARG A 209 29.20 44.66 36.69
CA ARG A 209 29.87 45.96 36.50
C ARG A 209 29.14 47.11 37.22
N ASN A 210 27.85 46.92 37.51
CA ASN A 210 26.99 47.92 38.14
C ASN A 210 26.71 47.66 39.63
N SER A 211 27.38 46.67 40.24
CA SER A 211 27.39 46.38 41.68
C SER A 211 28.70 46.83 42.32
#